data_AF-W1YGH7-F1
#
_entry.id   AF-W1YGH7-F1
#
_cell.length_a   1.000
_cell.length_b   1.000
_cell.length_c   1.000
_cell.angle_alpha   90.00
_cell.angle_beta   90.00
_cell.angle_gamma   90.00
#
_symmetry.space_group_name_H-M   'P 1'
#
loop_
_entity.id
_entity.type
_entity.pdbx_description
1 polymer ?
#
loop_
_entity_poly.entity_id
_entity_poly.type
_entity_poly.pdbx_seq_one_letter_code
_entity_poly.pdbx_strand_id
1 'polypeptide(L)'
;ELIKAYGAQLILTPKETGMKGALERANEILAKYPNAFTLGQFVNPANPDMHYRTTGNEIVEQVPNVDVFIAGIGTGGTFTG
;
A
#
# COMPACT_ATOMS: atom_id res chain seq x y z
N GLU A 1 -4.90 -16.16 -8.60
CA GLU A 1 -4.09 -16.60 -9.76
C GLU A 1 -2.96 -15.64 -10.12
N LEU A 2 -3.21 -14.36 -10.45
CA LEU A 2 -2.15 -13.43 -10.88
C LEU A 2 -0.98 -13.29 -9.87
N ILE A 3 -1.26 -13.09 -8.58
CA ILE A 3 -0.24 -12.98 -7.53
C ILE A 3 0.64 -14.24 -7.46
N LYS A 4 0.03 -15.43 -7.57
CA LYS A 4 0.76 -16.71 -7.58
C LYS A 4 1.60 -16.88 -8.84
N ALA A 5 1.12 -16.38 -9.99
CA ALA A 5 1.84 -16.45 -11.26
C ALA A 5 3.16 -15.68 -11.23
N TYR A 6 3.25 -14.60 -10.44
CA TYR A 6 4.51 -13.89 -10.17
C TYR A 6 5.42 -14.58 -9.13
N GLY A 7 5.08 -15.79 -8.69
CA GLY A 7 5.88 -16.58 -7.74
C GLY A 7 5.62 -16.29 -6.27
N ALA A 8 4.63 -15.44 -5.93
CA ALA A 8 4.32 -15.14 -4.54
C ALA A 8 3.55 -16.28 -3.86
N GLN A 9 3.95 -16.60 -2.63
CA GLN A 9 3.20 -17.51 -1.76
C GLN A 9 1.98 -16.80 -1.17
N LEU A 10 0.78 -17.30 -1.48
CA LEU A 10 -0.46 -16.76 -0.93
C LEU A 10 -0.85 -17.49 0.35
N ILE A 11 -0.97 -16.75 1.45
CA ILE A 11 -1.49 -17.24 2.73
C ILE A 11 -2.87 -16.63 2.93
N LEU A 12 -3.90 -17.46 2.91
CA LEU A 12 -5.29 -17.02 3.11
C LEU A 12 -5.61 -16.99 4.61
N THR A 13 -6.27 -15.92 5.05
CA THR A 13 -6.83 -15.80 6.41
C THR A 13 -8.34 -15.95 6.38
N PRO A 14 -8.99 -16.26 7.51
CA PRO A 14 -10.46 -16.32 7.60
C PRO A 14 -11.11 -15.04 7.07
N LYS A 15 -12.24 -15.18 6.37
CA LYS A 15 -12.92 -14.04 5.73
C LYS A 15 -13.50 -13.09 6.79
N GLU A 16 -13.93 -13.64 7.91
CA GLU A 16 -14.64 -12.98 9.00
C GLU A 16 -13.76 -11.95 9.73
N THR A 17 -12.44 -12.14 9.71
CA THR A 17 -11.47 -11.26 10.36
C THR A 17 -10.96 -10.14 9.46
N GLY A 18 -11.26 -10.20 8.15
CA GLY A 18 -10.92 -9.17 7.17
C GLY A 18 -9.44 -8.76 7.19
N MET A 19 -9.19 -7.45 6.99
CA MET A 19 -7.83 -6.89 6.97
C MET A 19 -7.10 -7.04 8.31
N LYS A 20 -7.83 -6.99 9.43
CA LYS A 20 -7.24 -7.15 10.76
C LYS A 20 -6.58 -8.53 10.91
N GLY A 21 -7.29 -9.59 10.50
CA GLY A 21 -6.72 -10.94 10.52
C GLY A 21 -5.51 -11.11 9.59
N ALA A 22 -5.53 -10.45 8.43
CA ALA A 22 -4.38 -10.43 7.51
C ALA A 22 -3.14 -9.75 8.14
N LEU A 23 -3.33 -8.64 8.85
CA LEU A 23 -2.25 -7.93 9.55
C LEU A 23 -1.70 -8.73 10.74
N GLU A 24 -2.59 -9.34 11.54
CA GLU A 24 -2.19 -10.24 12.64
C GLU A 24 -1.35 -11.40 12.10
N ARG A 25 -1.80 -12.05 11.03
CA ARG A 25 -1.04 -13.13 10.38
C ARG A 25 0.30 -12.67 9.83
N ALA A 26 0.38 -11.46 9.26
CA ALA A 26 1.64 -10.89 8.80
C ALA A 26 2.61 -10.66 9.98
N ASN A 27 2.13 -10.16 11.12
CA ASN A 27 2.93 -9.95 12.32
C ASN A 27 3.46 -11.27 12.90
N GLU A 28 2.67 -12.33 12.90
CA GLU A 28 3.14 -13.67 13.29
C GLU A 28 4.29 -14.17 12.39
N ILE A 29 4.20 -13.93 11.08
CA ILE A 29 5.26 -14.30 10.13
C ILE A 29 6.53 -13.50 10.41
N LEU A 30 6.40 -12.18 10.64
CA LEU A 30 7.53 -11.33 11.02
C LEU A 30 8.20 -11.79 12.32
N ALA A 31 7.42 -12.16 13.32
CA ALA A 31 7.95 -12.66 14.60
C ALA A 31 8.62 -14.03 14.47
N LYS A 32 8.14 -14.88 13.56
CA LYS A 32 8.64 -16.25 13.38
C LYS A 32 9.93 -16.32 12.57
N TYR A 33 10.10 -15.48 11.56
CA TYR A 33 11.22 -15.57 10.63
C TYR A 33 12.16 -14.36 10.79
N PRO A 34 13.40 -14.56 11.26
CA PRO A 34 14.33 -13.46 11.55
C PRO A 34 14.63 -12.53 10.37
N ASN A 35 14.52 -13.05 9.14
CA ASN A 35 14.79 -12.30 7.91
C ASN A 35 13.50 -11.79 7.23
N ALA A 36 12.34 -11.96 7.86
CA ALA A 36 11.11 -11.43 7.31
C ALA A 36 11.05 -9.91 7.51
N PHE A 37 10.56 -9.22 6.48
CA PHE A 37 10.40 -7.77 6.47
C PHE A 37 9.03 -7.42 5.90
N THR A 38 8.42 -6.36 6.43
CA THR A 38 7.14 -5.84 5.93
C THR A 38 7.35 -4.46 5.33
N LEU A 39 6.71 -4.21 4.19
CA LEU A 39 6.73 -2.90 3.54
C LEU A 39 5.83 -1.88 4.24
N GLY A 40 4.86 -2.34 5.04
CA GLY A 40 4.05 -1.48 5.92
C GLY A 40 3.28 -0.36 5.21
N GLN A 41 2.48 -0.65 4.18
CA GLN A 41 1.85 0.37 3.31
C GLN A 41 1.04 1.48 4.02
N PHE A 42 0.52 1.23 5.23
CA PHE A 42 -0.25 2.21 6.00
C PHE A 42 0.60 3.12 6.89
N VAL A 43 1.87 2.77 7.13
CA VAL A 43 2.75 3.47 8.07
C VAL A 43 4.06 3.93 7.44
N ASN A 44 4.39 3.40 6.26
CA ASN A 44 5.64 3.69 5.58
C ASN A 44 5.56 5.04 4.84
N PRO A 45 6.37 6.06 5.21
CA PRO A 45 6.33 7.38 4.58
C PRO A 45 6.73 7.34 3.10
N ALA A 46 7.42 6.28 2.65
CA ALA A 46 7.73 6.11 1.23
C ALA A 46 6.47 5.98 0.35
N ASN A 47 5.32 5.57 0.91
CA ASN A 47 4.06 5.50 0.16
C ASN A 47 3.58 6.89 -0.31
N PRO A 48 3.26 7.86 0.58
CA PRO A 48 2.89 9.21 0.15
C PRO A 48 4.04 9.94 -0.56
N ASP A 49 5.29 9.76 -0.14
CA ASP A 49 6.44 10.44 -0.74
C ASP A 49 6.64 10.07 -2.22
N MET A 50 6.34 8.83 -2.62
CA MET A 50 6.33 8.48 -4.04
C MET A 50 5.28 9.26 -4.83
N HIS A 51 4.07 9.43 -4.29
CA HIS A 51 3.02 10.21 -4.95
C HIS A 51 3.38 11.69 -5.06
N TYR A 52 3.99 12.28 -4.02
CA TYR A 52 4.51 13.64 -4.07
C TYR A 52 5.56 13.82 -5.16
N ARG A 53 6.51 12.87 -5.26
CA ARG A 53 7.62 12.94 -6.22
C ARG A 53 7.21 12.64 -7.66
N THR A 54 6.14 11.88 -7.88
CA THR A 54 5.71 11.49 -9.22
C THR A 54 4.27 11.89 -9.52
N THR A 55 3.27 11.26 -8.89
CA THR A 55 1.84 11.45 -9.21
C THR A 55 1.42 12.92 -9.17
N GLY A 56 1.80 13.67 -8.13
CA GLY A 56 1.49 15.09 -8.02
C GLY A 56 2.17 15.93 -9.12
N ASN A 57 3.46 15.67 -9.37
CA ASN A 57 4.20 16.36 -10.42
C ASN A 57 3.64 16.08 -11.81
N GLU A 58 3.30 14.82 -12.12
CA GLU A 58 2.67 14.42 -13.38
C GLU A 58 1.35 15.17 -13.60
N ILE A 59 0.51 15.29 -12.56
CA ILE A 59 -0.76 16.03 -12.64
C ILE A 59 -0.53 17.51 -12.91
N VAL A 60 0.39 18.15 -12.18
CA VAL A 60 0.66 19.60 -12.35
C VAL A 60 1.28 19.89 -13.72
N GLU A 61 2.15 19.01 -14.23
CA GLU A 61 2.75 19.15 -15.56
C GLU A 61 1.71 18.98 -16.68
N GLN A 62 0.81 18.01 -16.56
CA GLN A 62 -0.19 17.68 -17.57
C GLN A 62 -1.46 18.55 -17.48
N VAL A 63 -1.74 19.08 -16.29
CA VAL A 63 -2.91 19.93 -15.99
C VAL A 63 -2.44 21.17 -15.20
N PRO A 64 -1.81 22.15 -15.87
CA PRO A 64 -1.17 23.29 -15.21
C PRO A 64 -2.10 24.19 -14.38
N ASN A 65 -3.42 24.07 -14.55
CA ASN A 65 -4.44 24.86 -13.85
C ASN A 65 -5.44 23.93 -13.14
N VAL A 66 -4.94 22.90 -12.44
CA VAL A 66 -5.80 22.02 -11.66
C VAL A 66 -6.43 22.77 -10.48
N ASP A 67 -7.76 22.94 -10.49
CA ASP A 67 -8.49 23.63 -9.43
C ASP A 67 -8.89 22.68 -8.28
N VAL A 68 -9.22 21.43 -8.62
CA VAL A 68 -9.75 20.45 -7.69
C VAL A 68 -9.15 19.08 -7.98
N PHE A 69 -8.67 18.43 -6.93
CA PHE A 69 -8.24 17.04 -6.96
C PHE A 69 -9.16 16.19 -6.07
N ILE A 70 -9.63 15.05 -6.57
CA ILE A 70 -10.48 14.11 -5.84
C ILE A 70 -9.81 12.75 -5.87
N ALA A 71 -9.52 12.19 -4.70
CA ALA A 71 -9.02 10.83 -4.55
C ALA A 71 -9.74 10.10 -3.42
N GLY A 72 -10.10 8.84 -3.67
CA GLY A 72 -10.61 7.94 -2.63
C GLY A 72 -9.49 7.57 -1.65
N ILE A 73 -9.86 7.39 -0.37
CA ILE A 73 -8.89 7.09 0.67
C ILE A 73 -8.86 5.58 0.94
N GLY A 74 -7.72 4.96 0.62
CA GLY A 74 -7.34 3.61 1.04
C GLY A 74 -6.24 3.66 2.11
N THR A 75 -4.98 3.63 1.69
CA THR A 75 -3.83 3.87 2.58
C THR A 75 -3.63 5.35 2.92
N GLY A 76 -4.23 6.25 2.14
CA GLY A 76 -4.06 7.70 2.22
C GLY A 76 -2.90 8.24 1.39
N GLY A 77 -1.99 7.38 0.90
CA GLY A 77 -0.77 7.79 0.20
C GLY A 77 -1.01 8.77 -0.96
N THR A 78 -1.96 8.46 -1.84
CA THR A 78 -2.27 9.28 -3.02
C THR A 78 -2.89 10.63 -2.69
N PHE A 79 -3.62 10.75 -1.59
CA PHE A 79 -4.21 12.04 -1.19
C PHE A 79 -3.19 12.90 -0.43
N THR A 80 -2.27 12.27 0.30
CA THR A 80 -1.26 12.96 1.11
C THR A 80 -0.07 13.45 0.28
N GLY A 81 0.36 12.68 -0.72
CA GLY A 81 1.47 13.04 -1.60
C GLY A 81 1.00 13.90 -2.76
#